data_AF-A0A2D5YMR8-F1
#
_entry.id   AF-A0A2D5YMR8-F1
#
_cell.length_a   1.000
_cell.length_b   1.000
_cell.length_c   1.000
_cell.angle_alpha   90.00
_cell.angle_beta   90.00
_cell.angle_gamma   90.00
#
_symmetry.space_group_name_H-M   'P 1'
#
loop_
_entity.id
_entity.type
_entity.pdbx_description
1 polymer ?
#
loop_
_entity_poly.entity_id
_entity_poly.type
_entity_poly.pdbx_seq_one_letter_code
_entity_poly.pdbx_strand_id
1 'polypeptide(L)'
;MDFMKHKTAYTPLEKRTFRYKNPHMEFFCPLCGTKRAMSTSPHLTLKNYLQISLITMALTAIFYPFMELKGIFFFFVVWALFEGSLRLNFRKEVPCPHCGFDASWYKKDVKIARQKVDEFWHAGKKPEQVEASVEEDEDFSYQPPASGDDDFSEERLSEI
;
A
#
# COMPACT_ATOMS: atom_id res chain seq x y z
N MET A 1 -11.32 -32.98 -11.66
CA MET A 1 -10.49 -32.03 -10.88
C MET A 1 -11.18 -30.67 -10.98
N ASP A 2 -12.17 -30.43 -10.13
CA ASP A 2 -13.01 -29.23 -10.11
C ASP A 2 -12.51 -28.27 -9.02
N PHE A 3 -11.49 -27.49 -9.33
CA PHE A 3 -10.90 -26.49 -8.42
C PHE A 3 -11.42 -25.07 -8.68
N MET A 4 -12.70 -24.88 -9.01
CA MET A 4 -13.27 -23.54 -9.17
C MET A 4 -14.77 -23.50 -8.87
N LYS A 5 -15.18 -23.44 -7.59
CA LYS A 5 -16.53 -22.95 -7.25
C LYS A 5 -16.78 -22.58 -5.78
N HIS A 6 -15.88 -21.84 -5.15
CA HIS A 6 -16.27 -20.96 -4.04
C HIS A 6 -16.29 -19.51 -4.51
N LYS A 7 -17.30 -19.15 -5.30
CA LYS A 7 -17.70 -17.74 -5.43
C LYS A 7 -18.42 -17.38 -4.14
N THR A 8 -17.66 -17.05 -3.09
CA THR A 8 -18.19 -16.29 -1.96
C THR A 8 -18.95 -15.10 -2.54
N ALA A 9 -20.22 -14.98 -2.18
CA ALA A 9 -21.11 -13.93 -2.67
C ALA A 9 -20.39 -12.58 -2.58
N TYR A 10 -19.96 -12.07 -3.73
CA TYR A 10 -19.47 -10.71 -3.84
C TYR A 10 -20.67 -9.83 -3.53
N THR A 11 -20.83 -9.44 -2.27
CA THR A 11 -21.63 -8.28 -1.92
C THR A 11 -20.81 -7.07 -2.36
N PRO A 12 -21.08 -6.43 -3.51
CA PRO A 12 -20.56 -5.10 -3.74
C PRO A 12 -21.12 -4.25 -2.62
N LEU A 13 -20.35 -4.04 -1.56
CA LEU A 13 -20.75 -3.19 -0.45
C LEU A 13 -20.76 -1.75 -0.96
N GLU A 14 -21.89 -1.38 -1.57
CA GLU A 14 -22.75 -0.25 -1.24
C GLU A 14 -22.24 0.65 -0.10
N LYS A 15 -21.09 1.27 -0.29
CA LYS A 15 -20.70 2.52 0.36
C LYS A 15 -20.07 3.34 -0.73
N ARG A 16 -20.87 4.25 -1.31
CA ARG A 16 -20.49 5.22 -2.35
C ARG A 16 -18.97 5.43 -2.36
N THR A 17 -18.28 4.98 -3.42
CA THR A 17 -16.88 5.38 -3.62
C THR A 17 -16.88 6.91 -3.57
N PHE A 18 -16.35 7.48 -2.47
CA PHE A 18 -16.42 8.92 -2.26
C PHE A 18 -15.73 9.56 -3.47
N ARG A 19 -16.51 10.27 -4.27
CA ARG A 19 -15.99 10.97 -5.43
C ARG A 19 -15.16 12.14 -4.90
N TYR A 20 -13.85 11.95 -4.81
CA TYR A 20 -12.95 13.03 -4.48
C TYR A 20 -13.08 14.11 -5.54
N LYS A 21 -13.21 15.36 -5.11
CA LYS A 21 -13.43 16.49 -6.02
C LYS A 21 -12.22 16.74 -6.91
N ASN A 22 -11.01 16.57 -6.37
CA ASN A 22 -9.73 16.75 -7.07
C ASN A 22 -8.73 15.67 -6.61
N PRO A 23 -8.79 14.44 -7.12
CA PRO A 23 -7.81 13.42 -6.80
C PRO A 23 -6.48 13.72 -7.51
N HIS A 24 -5.35 13.50 -6.83
CA HIS A 24 -4.04 13.70 -7.45
C HIS A 24 -3.72 12.58 -8.46
N MET A 25 -4.15 11.35 -8.16
CA MET A 25 -3.99 10.19 -9.03
C MET A 25 -5.23 9.29 -8.91
N GLU A 26 -5.70 8.76 -10.03
CA GLU A 26 -6.74 7.75 -10.09
C GLU A 26 -6.17 6.45 -10.66
N PHE A 27 -6.53 5.31 -10.08
CA PHE A 27 -6.12 4.00 -10.58
C PHE A 27 -7.16 2.95 -10.23
N PHE A 28 -7.10 1.80 -10.89
CA PHE A 28 -7.94 0.64 -10.60
C PHE A 28 -7.15 -0.39 -9.81
N CYS A 29 -7.77 -0.99 -8.79
CA CYS A 29 -7.15 -2.13 -8.12
C CYS A 29 -7.10 -3.33 -9.10
N PRO A 30 -5.93 -3.96 -9.34
CA PRO A 30 -5.84 -5.06 -10.29
C PRO A 30 -6.55 -6.33 -9.81
N LEU A 31 -6.76 -6.49 -8.49
CA LEU A 31 -7.39 -7.68 -7.92
C LEU A 31 -8.92 -7.59 -7.91
N CYS A 32 -9.47 -6.49 -7.39
CA CYS A 32 -10.93 -6.32 -7.25
C CYS A 32 -11.56 -5.39 -8.30
N GLY A 33 -10.78 -4.77 -9.18
CA GLY A 33 -11.26 -3.85 -10.22
C GLY A 33 -11.83 -2.53 -9.68
N THR A 34 -11.82 -2.29 -8.38
CA THR A 34 -12.41 -1.08 -7.79
C THR A 34 -11.59 0.17 -8.14
N LYS A 35 -12.28 1.23 -8.58
CA LYS A 35 -11.67 2.54 -8.84
C LYS A 35 -11.23 3.19 -7.54
N ARG A 36 -10.01 3.73 -7.51
CA ARG A 36 -9.37 4.38 -6.37
C ARG A 36 -8.82 5.73 -6.75
N ALA A 37 -8.82 6.62 -5.78
CA ALA A 37 -8.24 7.93 -5.86
C ALA A 37 -7.32 8.14 -4.67
N MET A 38 -6.08 8.57 -4.92
CA MET A 38 -5.16 9.03 -3.86
C MET A 38 -5.30 10.54 -3.72
N SER A 39 -5.60 10.98 -2.50
CA SER A 39 -5.70 12.40 -2.15
C SER A 39 -4.35 12.99 -1.77
N THR A 40 -3.43 12.18 -1.23
CA THR A 40 -2.11 12.68 -0.85
C THR A 40 -1.14 12.62 -2.02
N SER A 41 -0.31 13.66 -2.14
CA SER A 41 0.83 13.67 -3.06
C SER A 41 2.12 13.41 -2.27
N PRO A 42 3.08 12.66 -2.83
CA PRO A 42 4.35 12.37 -2.16
C PRO A 42 5.34 13.55 -2.19
N HIS A 43 4.99 14.64 -2.88
CA HIS A 43 5.86 15.80 -3.08
C HIS A 43 5.52 16.93 -2.10
N LEU A 44 6.56 17.61 -1.60
CA LEU A 44 6.37 18.79 -0.75
C LEU A 44 5.86 19.97 -1.60
N THR A 45 4.71 20.52 -1.21
CA THR A 45 4.17 21.72 -1.85
C THR A 45 4.83 22.99 -1.29
N LEU A 46 4.77 24.11 -2.01
CA LEU A 46 5.30 25.41 -1.53
C LEU A 46 4.71 25.83 -0.17
N LYS A 47 3.44 25.50 0.08
CA LYS A 47 2.77 25.75 1.37
C LYS A 47 3.43 24.97 2.51
N ASN A 48 3.86 23.74 2.25
CA ASN A 48 4.57 22.92 3.23
C ASN A 48 5.94 23.53 3.57
N TYR A 49 6.67 24.06 2.56
CA TYR A 49 7.93 24.75 2.81
C TYR A 49 7.76 26.01 3.68
N LEU A 50 6.68 26.78 3.46
CA LEU A 50 6.33 27.92 4.31
C LEU A 50 6.02 27.48 5.74
N GLN A 51 5.26 26.39 5.92
CA GLN A 51 5.00 25.83 7.26
C GLN A 51 6.29 25.38 7.96
N ILE A 52 7.17 24.67 7.25
CA ILE A 52 8.46 24.21 7.78
C ILE A 52 9.32 25.40 8.21
N SER A 53 9.39 26.48 7.41
CA SER A 53 10.17 27.66 7.76
C SER A 53 9.61 28.40 8.98
N LEU A 54 8.29 28.58 9.07
CA LEU A 54 7.65 29.21 10.23
C LEU A 54 7.84 28.40 11.51
N ILE A 55 7.67 27.08 11.46
CA ILE A 55 7.88 26.20 12.61
C ILE A 55 9.34 26.23 13.04
N THR A 56 10.27 26.19 12.08
CA THR A 56 11.72 26.27 12.38
C THR A 56 12.07 27.60 13.03
N MET A 57 11.54 28.72 12.54
CA MET A 57 11.76 30.04 13.14
C MET A 57 11.20 30.11 14.56
N ALA A 58 10.00 29.58 14.79
CA ALA A 58 9.40 29.51 16.12
C ALA A 58 10.22 28.65 17.09
N LEU A 59 10.66 27.47 16.68
CA LEU A 59 11.54 26.61 17.49
C LEU A 59 12.87 27.30 17.77
N THR A 60 13.49 27.94 16.78
CA THR A 60 14.74 28.67 16.95
C THR A 60 14.58 29.82 17.96
N ALA A 61 13.46 30.55 17.92
CA ALA A 61 13.18 31.62 18.87
C ALA A 61 12.98 31.10 20.30
N ILE A 62 12.28 29.97 20.48
CA ILE A 62 12.06 29.34 21.78
C ILE A 62 13.38 28.79 22.37
N PHE A 63 14.20 28.16 21.54
CA PHE A 63 15.48 27.56 21.95
C PHE A 63 16.69 28.50 21.84
N TYR A 64 16.47 29.77 21.49
CA TYR A 64 17.52 30.79 21.37
C TYR A 64 18.44 30.90 22.60
N PRO A 65 17.95 30.95 23.86
CA PRO A 65 18.84 31.11 25.02
C PRO A 65 19.75 29.90 25.27
N PHE A 66 19.46 28.73 24.68
CA PHE A 66 20.24 27.52 24.88
C PHE A 66 21.19 27.23 23.71
N MET A 67 20.74 27.45 22.46
CA MET A 67 21.49 27.05 21.26
C MET A 67 21.99 28.22 20.39
N GLU A 68 21.59 29.47 20.69
CA GLU A 68 21.93 30.66 19.90
C GLU A 68 21.72 30.41 18.37
N LEU A 69 22.71 30.76 17.54
CA LEU A 69 22.69 30.56 16.08
C LEU A 69 22.75 29.09 15.64
N LYS A 70 23.07 28.15 16.54
CA LYS A 70 23.08 26.71 16.22
C LYS A 70 21.66 26.16 16.01
N GLY A 71 20.63 26.93 16.37
CA GLY A 71 19.23 26.60 16.12
C GLY A 71 18.86 26.40 14.64
N ILE A 72 19.69 26.86 13.69
CA ILE A 72 19.50 26.56 12.25
C ILE A 72 19.44 25.05 11.97
N PHE A 73 20.07 24.21 12.79
CA PHE A 73 19.98 22.75 12.64
C PHE A 73 18.55 22.20 12.78
N PHE A 74 17.66 22.88 13.51
CA PHE A 74 16.25 22.50 13.61
C PHE A 74 15.54 22.49 12.25
N PHE A 75 16.02 23.26 11.27
CA PHE A 75 15.47 23.24 9.92
C PHE A 75 15.51 21.83 9.32
N PHE A 76 16.66 21.16 9.40
CA PHE A 76 16.84 19.82 8.84
C PHE A 76 15.99 18.78 9.58
N VAL A 77 15.87 18.91 10.90
CA VAL A 77 15.04 18.00 11.72
C VAL A 77 13.57 18.16 11.36
N VAL A 78 13.04 19.39 11.32
CA VAL A 78 11.64 19.65 10.96
C VAL A 78 11.36 19.23 9.53
N TRP A 79 12.27 19.51 8.59
CA TRP A 79 12.14 19.10 7.20
C TRP A 79 12.08 17.58 7.05
N ALA A 80 12.99 16.84 7.71
CA ALA A 80 13.01 15.38 7.69
C ALA A 80 11.73 14.78 8.29
N LEU A 81 11.23 15.34 9.41
CA LEU A 81 9.96 14.92 10.01
C LEU A 81 8.78 15.16 9.06
N PHE A 82 8.77 16.28 8.34
CA PHE A 82 7.70 16.60 7.40
C PHE A 82 7.72 15.68 6.17
N GLU A 83 8.89 15.42 5.58
CA GLU A 83 9.04 14.46 4.48
C GLU A 83 8.64 13.05 4.93
N GLY A 84 9.10 12.62 6.12
CA GLY A 84 8.75 11.34 6.71
C GLY A 84 7.24 11.20 6.91
N SER A 85 6.60 12.22 7.47
CA SER A 85 5.14 12.22 7.71
C SER A 85 4.33 12.14 6.42
N LEU A 86 4.71 12.91 5.39
CA LEU A 86 4.06 12.83 4.07
C LEU A 86 4.23 11.45 3.44
N ARG A 87 5.43 10.87 3.49
CA ARG A 87 5.70 9.54 2.93
C ARG A 87 4.96 8.44 3.69
N LEU A 88 4.83 8.55 5.01
CA LEU A 88 4.05 7.62 5.83
C LEU A 88 2.54 7.72 5.56
N ASN A 89 2.00 8.94 5.45
CA ASN A 89 0.59 9.14 5.11
C ASN A 89 0.27 8.60 3.72
N PHE A 90 1.14 8.86 2.74
CA PHE A 90 1.00 8.29 1.39
C PHE A 90 0.99 6.75 1.44
N ARG A 91 1.90 6.13 2.18
CA ARG A 91 1.94 4.66 2.34
C ARG A 91 0.67 4.06 2.94
N LYS A 92 -0.03 4.79 3.83
CA LYS A 92 -1.30 4.35 4.40
C LYS A 92 -2.45 4.35 3.38
N GLU A 93 -2.37 5.19 2.33
CA GLU A 93 -3.38 5.27 1.26
C GLU A 93 -3.17 4.24 0.13
N VAL A 94 -1.98 3.64 0.02
CA VAL A 94 -1.66 2.62 -1.01
C VAL A 94 -2.51 1.34 -0.92
N PRO A 95 -2.65 0.66 0.24
CA PRO A 95 -3.32 -0.64 0.32
C PRO A 95 -4.83 -0.56 0.00
N CYS A 96 -5.40 -1.68 -0.43
CA CYS A 96 -6.81 -1.77 -0.76
C CYS A 96 -7.73 -1.87 0.46
N PRO A 97 -8.66 -0.91 0.70
CA PRO A 97 -9.63 -1.06 1.76
C PRO A 97 -10.70 -2.11 1.44
N HIS A 98 -10.79 -2.56 0.18
CA HIS A 98 -11.76 -3.58 -0.24
C HIS A 98 -11.18 -5.00 -0.18
N CYS A 99 -9.94 -5.19 -0.64
CA CYS A 99 -9.35 -6.53 -0.77
C CYS A 99 -7.98 -6.68 -0.10
N GLY A 100 -7.46 -5.67 0.59
CA GLY A 100 -6.13 -5.70 1.23
C GLY A 100 -4.95 -5.60 0.26
N PHE A 101 -5.16 -5.65 -1.06
CA PHE A 101 -4.08 -5.65 -2.05
C PHE A 101 -3.20 -4.38 -1.98
N ASP A 102 -1.89 -4.57 -1.85
CA ASP A 102 -0.89 -3.50 -1.82
C ASP A 102 0.09 -3.64 -3.00
N ALA A 103 0.03 -2.69 -3.93
CA ALA A 103 0.88 -2.66 -5.13
C ALA A 103 2.38 -2.50 -4.80
N SER A 104 2.71 -1.84 -3.68
CA SER A 104 4.10 -1.65 -3.26
C SER A 104 4.75 -2.94 -2.81
N TRP A 105 3.99 -3.84 -2.18
CA TRP A 105 4.45 -5.19 -1.85
C TRP A 105 4.45 -6.08 -3.06
N TYR A 106 3.43 -6.03 -3.92
CA TYR A 106 3.41 -6.83 -5.15
C TYR A 106 4.63 -6.59 -6.05
N LYS A 107 5.09 -5.34 -6.16
CA LYS A 107 6.32 -5.00 -6.90
C LYS A 107 7.60 -5.54 -6.26
N LYS A 108 7.61 -5.70 -4.94
CA LYS A 108 8.80 -6.15 -4.18
C LYS A 108 8.84 -7.68 -4.03
N ASP A 109 7.72 -8.27 -3.62
CA ASP A 109 7.54 -9.70 -3.43
C ASP A 109 6.04 -10.07 -3.55
N VAL A 110 5.74 -10.91 -4.53
CA VAL A 110 4.37 -11.39 -4.80
C VAL A 110 3.87 -12.29 -3.67
N LYS A 111 4.73 -13.02 -2.98
CA LYS A 111 4.34 -13.95 -1.89
C LYS A 111 3.80 -13.18 -0.69
N ILE A 112 4.52 -12.15 -0.25
CA ILE A 112 4.09 -11.29 0.86
C ILE A 112 2.79 -10.56 0.49
N ALA A 113 2.65 -10.12 -0.76
CA ALA A 113 1.42 -9.48 -1.22
C ALA A 113 0.22 -10.42 -1.13
N ARG A 114 0.38 -11.71 -1.49
CA ARG A 114 -0.68 -12.73 -1.33
C ARG A 114 -1.03 -12.96 0.14
N GLN A 115 -0.02 -13.17 0.99
CA GLN A 115 -0.22 -13.37 2.43
C GLN A 115 -1.02 -12.21 3.06
N LYS A 116 -0.76 -10.96 2.68
CA LYS A 116 -1.50 -9.80 3.20
C LYS A 116 -2.93 -9.72 2.72
N VAL A 117 -3.20 -10.15 1.49
CA VAL A 117 -4.57 -10.27 0.99
C VAL A 117 -5.30 -11.36 1.77
N ASP A 118 -4.68 -12.52 1.96
CA ASP A 118 -5.26 -13.62 2.72
C ASP A 118 -5.55 -13.16 4.16
N GLU A 119 -4.56 -12.57 4.85
CA GLU A 119 -4.71 -11.99 6.20
C GLU A 119 -5.87 -11.00 6.27
N PHE A 120 -6.03 -10.12 5.27
CA PHE A 120 -7.14 -9.16 5.22
C PHE A 120 -8.51 -9.86 5.15
N TRP A 121 -8.63 -10.92 4.36
CA TRP A 121 -9.88 -11.69 4.22
C TRP A 121 -10.18 -12.54 5.44
N HIS A 122 -9.15 -13.04 6.13
CA HIS A 122 -9.29 -13.77 7.38
C HIS A 122 -9.61 -12.83 8.57
N ALA A 123 -8.99 -11.65 8.65
CA ALA A 123 -9.23 -10.67 9.72
C ALA A 123 -10.66 -10.07 9.69
N GLY A 124 -11.31 -10.03 8.53
CA GLY A 124 -12.71 -9.60 8.40
C GLY A 124 -13.73 -10.59 8.96
N LYS A 125 -13.32 -11.84 9.23
CA LYS A 125 -14.13 -12.82 9.96
C LYS A 125 -13.85 -12.60 11.44
N LYS A 126 -14.86 -12.15 12.19
CA LYS A 126 -14.78 -11.90 13.63
C LYS A 126 -14.05 -13.08 14.35
N PRO A 127 -13.10 -12.81 15.26
CA PRO A 127 -12.30 -13.83 15.92
C PRO A 127 -13.08 -14.57 17.01
N GLU A 128 -14.10 -15.33 16.61
CA GLU A 128 -14.71 -16.36 17.47
C GLU A 128 -14.32 -17.78 17.00
N GLN A 129 -13.55 -17.90 15.91
CA GLN A 129 -13.21 -19.20 15.30
C GLN A 129 -11.75 -19.35 14.84
N VAL A 130 -10.87 -18.37 15.08
CA VAL A 130 -9.47 -18.44 14.59
C VAL A 130 -8.51 -19.06 15.62
N GLU A 131 -8.88 -19.12 16.91
CA GLU A 131 -8.04 -19.77 17.93
C GLU A 131 -8.04 -21.31 17.85
N ALA A 132 -8.81 -21.92 16.94
CA ALA A 132 -8.90 -23.37 16.81
C ALA A 132 -8.11 -23.97 15.62
N SER A 133 -7.43 -23.16 14.80
CA SER A 133 -6.80 -23.66 13.55
C SER A 133 -5.35 -23.22 13.33
N VAL A 134 -4.62 -22.78 14.37
CA VAL A 134 -3.23 -22.31 14.24
C VAL A 134 -2.20 -23.33 14.79
N GLU A 135 -2.62 -24.47 15.32
CA GLU A 135 -1.67 -25.45 15.90
C GLU A 135 -1.29 -26.65 15.02
N GLU A 136 -1.81 -26.81 13.81
CA GLU A 136 -1.38 -27.92 12.94
C GLU A 136 -1.27 -27.43 11.49
N ASP A 137 -0.10 -26.88 11.13
CA ASP A 137 0.42 -26.88 9.75
C ASP A 137 1.89 -26.41 9.78
N GLU A 138 2.72 -27.05 10.62
CA GLU A 138 4.13 -27.18 10.29
C GLU A 138 4.25 -28.26 9.21
N ASP A 139 4.84 -27.88 8.07
CA ASP A 139 5.20 -28.70 6.91
C ASP A 139 4.26 -28.66 5.68
N PHE A 140 3.95 -27.45 5.19
CA PHE A 140 3.60 -27.27 3.77
C PHE A 140 4.81 -26.78 2.99
N SER A 141 5.69 -27.71 2.60
CA SER A 141 6.73 -27.46 1.61
C SER A 141 6.09 -27.09 0.27
N TYR A 142 6.12 -25.82 -0.10
CA TYR A 142 5.67 -25.36 -1.41
C TYR A 142 6.65 -25.86 -2.49
N GLN A 143 6.26 -26.92 -3.20
CA GLN A 143 6.86 -27.21 -4.50
C GLN A 143 6.36 -26.16 -5.50
N PRO A 144 7.25 -25.37 -6.12
CA PRO A 144 6.83 -24.49 -7.20
C PRO A 144 6.21 -25.35 -8.31
N PRO A 145 5.13 -24.89 -8.95
CA PRO A 145 4.61 -25.57 -10.13
C PRO A 145 5.75 -25.68 -11.13
N ALA A 146 6.00 -26.91 -11.60
CA ALA A 146 6.98 -27.19 -12.63
C ALA A 146 6.78 -26.18 -13.76
N SER A 147 7.88 -25.54 -14.17
CA SER A 147 7.94 -24.71 -15.36
C SER A 147 7.31 -25.51 -16.50
N GLY A 148 6.06 -25.16 -16.84
CA GLY A 148 5.50 -25.55 -18.11
C GLY A 148 6.32 -24.79 -19.14
N ASP A 149 7.20 -25.51 -19.81
CA ASP A 149 7.87 -25.05 -21.00
C ASP A 149 6.75 -24.81 -22.03
N ASP A 150 6.27 -23.57 -22.10
CA ASP A 150 5.44 -23.11 -23.20
C ASP A 150 6.31 -23.17 -24.45
N ASP A 151 6.26 -24.33 -25.09
CA ASP A 151 6.76 -24.63 -26.42
C ASP A 151 6.02 -23.69 -27.39
N PHE A 152 6.57 -22.49 -27.53
CA PHE A 152 6.18 -21.49 -28.52
C PHE A 152 6.66 -22.00 -29.87
N SER A 153 5.91 -22.94 -30.43
CA SER A 153 6.08 -23.55 -31.73
C SER A 153 6.26 -22.47 -32.82
N GLU A 154 7.46 -22.45 -33.38
CA GLU A 154 8.02 -21.59 -34.43
C GLU A 154 7.37 -21.79 -35.82
N GLU A 155 6.15 -22.32 -35.90
CA GLU A 155 5.54 -22.82 -37.15
C GLU A 155 4.70 -21.79 -37.92
N ARG A 156 4.85 -20.49 -37.63
CA ARG A 156 4.03 -19.43 -38.27
C ARG A 156 4.84 -18.38 -39.04
N LEU A 157 5.94 -18.80 -39.68
CA LEU A 157 6.76 -17.94 -40.55
C LEU A 157 7.00 -18.50 -41.97
N SER A 158 6.32 -19.56 -42.39
CA SER A 158 6.47 -20.13 -43.74
C SER A 158 5.27 -19.93 -44.69
N GLU A 159 4.31 -19.04 -44.36
CA GLU A 159 3.17 -18.72 -45.24
C GLU A 159 3.11 -17.25 -45.69
N ILE A 160 4.27 -16.60 -45.88
CA ILE A 160 4.36 -15.36 -46.69
C ILE A 160 5.47 -15.52 -47.72
#